data_AF-A0A357I2K1-F1
#
_entry.id   AF-A0A357I2K1-F1
#
_cell.length_a   1.000
_cell.length_b   1.000
_cell.length_c   1.000
_cell.angle_alpha   90.00
_cell.angle_beta   90.00
_cell.angle_gamma   90.00
#
_symmetry.space_group_name_H-M   'P 1'
#
loop_
_entity.id
_entity.type
_entity.pdbx_description
1 polymer ?
#
loop_
_entity_poly.entity_id
_entity_poly.type
_entity_poly.pdbx_seq_one_letter_code
_entity_poly.pdbx_strand_id
1 'polypeptide(L)'
;MKMNMLKKLSTVSAASIAICGVLHAQVYWDINGTNAGATDSTDASGTWDIATTSNWNTTSDGTAAVTTFTDTDSVVFSAGNNVATAAITATGTPTATNLTIEEGTYTFDGNLKLGTSATYTVSSGASATFNDAVSLTDNSDFIIEGTSSMKLAGAGKTFTKTGSGTLTLTDSANSDYAINVNEGLVVVNRTATKQLKSIVVGASGTLQLSTSDQLNPLTVNGLFIVDEGVSDSLRQLYGTGSIQAGDNTSLNIDKGDFSGDISGDLDISISKTNGFTFNDGSSVEFVIGADGVSNSITSGDANMSELNLNGELTFDLTGADLTEGNSWLIVEVAGLTVSYGATFSVAGFSELDGTWTHDSNALLQFSETTGYLTVVPESSSYALLAGCLGLTFVMLRRRK
;
A
#
# COMPACT_ATOMS: atom_id res chain seq x y z
N MET A 1 -48.05 58.43 38.50
CA MET A 1 -48.66 57.13 38.13
C MET A 1 -48.56 57.00 36.61
N LYS A 2 -48.11 55.82 36.13
CA LYS A 2 -47.88 55.40 34.73
C LYS A 2 -46.52 55.75 34.08
N MET A 3 -45.67 54.70 34.11
CA MET A 3 -44.64 54.30 33.16
C MET A 3 -44.71 54.93 31.76
N ASN A 4 -43.55 55.26 31.20
CA ASN A 4 -43.21 54.88 29.84
C ASN A 4 -41.69 54.65 29.71
N MET A 5 -41.31 53.37 29.84
CA MET A 5 -40.04 52.83 29.37
C MET A 5 -39.98 52.94 27.85
N LEU A 6 -39.15 53.83 27.29
CA LEU A 6 -38.73 53.74 25.89
C LEU A 6 -37.44 52.93 25.83
N LYS A 7 -37.59 51.64 25.47
CA LYS A 7 -36.47 50.74 25.15
C LYS A 7 -35.77 51.25 23.89
N LYS A 8 -34.46 51.53 23.97
CA LYS A 8 -33.59 51.67 22.79
C LYS A 8 -33.40 50.29 22.18
N LEU A 9 -34.03 50.04 21.04
CA LEU A 9 -33.78 48.87 20.20
C LEU A 9 -32.69 49.27 19.20
N SER A 10 -31.45 48.81 19.40
CA SER A 10 -30.39 48.94 18.39
C SER A 10 -30.52 47.78 17.41
N THR A 11 -30.95 48.08 16.18
CA THR A 11 -30.95 47.14 15.07
C THR A 11 -29.50 46.87 14.66
N VAL A 12 -28.97 45.70 15.00
CA VAL A 12 -27.74 45.17 14.40
C VAL A 12 -28.17 44.42 13.13
N SER A 13 -28.03 45.07 11.97
CA SER A 13 -28.13 44.37 10.69
C SER A 13 -26.91 43.47 10.54
N ALA A 14 -27.08 42.17 10.81
CA ALA A 14 -26.12 41.16 10.40
C ALA A 14 -26.21 41.03 8.86
N ALA A 15 -25.30 41.70 8.15
CA ALA A 15 -25.05 41.40 6.75
C ALA A 15 -24.47 39.97 6.69
N SER A 16 -25.32 39.00 6.39
CA SER A 16 -24.87 37.66 6.03
C SER A 16 -24.16 37.80 4.69
N ILE A 17 -22.83 37.79 4.70
CA ILE A 17 -22.03 37.63 3.48
C ILE A 17 -22.34 36.21 3.01
N ALA A 18 -23.35 36.08 2.15
CA ALA A 18 -23.49 34.90 1.32
C ALA A 18 -22.26 34.88 0.42
N ILE A 19 -21.28 34.07 0.80
CA ILE A 19 -20.20 33.68 -0.10
C ILE A 19 -20.92 32.88 -1.19
N CYS A 20 -21.33 33.58 -2.25
CA CYS A 20 -21.88 32.98 -3.45
C CYS A 20 -20.69 32.28 -4.12
N GLY A 21 -20.35 31.08 -3.64
CA GLY A 21 -19.53 30.17 -4.41
C GLY A 21 -20.25 29.91 -5.74
N VAL A 22 -19.51 29.88 -6.83
CA VAL A 22 -20.06 29.49 -8.12
C VAL A 22 -20.60 28.07 -7.94
N LEU A 23 -21.93 27.89 -7.99
CA LEU A 23 -22.53 26.57 -7.98
C LEU A 23 -22.21 25.92 -9.33
N HIS A 24 -21.36 24.89 -9.32
CA HIS A 24 -21.09 24.10 -10.52
C HIS A 24 -22.32 23.24 -10.82
N ALA A 25 -22.73 23.16 -12.08
CA ALA A 25 -23.89 22.36 -12.46
C ALA A 25 -23.55 20.87 -12.37
N GLN A 26 -24.50 20.05 -11.92
CA GLN A 26 -24.40 18.60 -12.04
C GLN A 26 -25.06 18.16 -13.34
N VAL A 27 -24.36 17.34 -14.12
CA VAL A 27 -24.86 16.79 -15.38
C VAL A 27 -24.69 15.28 -15.42
N TYR A 28 -25.60 14.61 -16.12
CA TYR A 28 -25.76 13.16 -16.17
C TYR A 28 -25.50 12.67 -17.59
N TRP A 29 -24.71 11.62 -17.79
CA TRP A 29 -24.39 11.11 -19.12
C TRP A 29 -25.63 10.53 -19.80
N ASP A 30 -25.99 11.04 -20.98
CA ASP A 30 -27.22 10.69 -21.70
C ASP A 30 -27.03 10.89 -23.20
N ILE A 31 -27.17 9.81 -23.98
CA ILE A 31 -27.02 9.81 -25.44
C ILE A 31 -28.34 9.55 -26.19
N ASN A 32 -29.47 9.37 -25.48
CA ASN A 32 -30.78 9.07 -26.08
C ASN A 32 -31.84 10.18 -25.91
N GLY A 33 -31.44 11.34 -25.40
CA GLY A 33 -32.19 12.58 -25.58
C GLY A 33 -33.13 12.88 -24.41
N THR A 34 -34.43 12.61 -24.58
CA THR A 34 -35.44 12.81 -23.51
C THR A 34 -36.08 11.49 -23.06
N ASN A 35 -35.57 10.38 -23.57
CA ASN A 35 -36.03 9.05 -23.20
C ASN A 35 -35.41 8.72 -21.84
N ALA A 36 -36.19 8.14 -20.92
CA ALA A 36 -35.65 7.77 -19.62
C ALA A 36 -34.46 6.81 -19.75
N GLY A 37 -33.42 7.03 -18.95
CA GLY A 37 -32.14 6.33 -19.05
C GLY A 37 -31.07 7.14 -19.80
N ALA A 38 -29.88 6.56 -19.94
CA ALA A 38 -28.75 7.19 -20.63
C ALA A 38 -28.64 6.74 -22.10
N THR A 39 -29.33 5.67 -22.48
CA THR A 39 -29.27 5.03 -23.80
C THR A 39 -30.58 4.29 -24.08
N ASP A 40 -30.95 4.10 -25.34
CA ASP A 40 -32.10 3.23 -25.71
C ASP A 40 -31.71 1.73 -25.74
N SER A 41 -30.46 1.42 -25.37
CA SER A 41 -29.90 0.07 -25.31
C SER A 41 -29.25 -0.18 -23.93
N THR A 42 -28.20 -1.00 -23.88
CA THR A 42 -27.33 -1.17 -22.69
C THR A 42 -25.93 -0.57 -22.90
N ASP A 43 -25.64 -0.05 -24.09
CA ASP A 43 -24.39 0.60 -24.46
C ASP A 43 -24.60 2.11 -24.55
N ALA A 44 -23.84 2.88 -23.77
CA ALA A 44 -23.88 4.34 -23.73
C ALA A 44 -22.59 4.98 -24.25
N SER A 45 -21.88 4.33 -25.17
CA SER A 45 -20.64 4.85 -25.77
C SER A 45 -20.84 6.21 -26.48
N GLY A 46 -19.86 7.10 -26.36
CA GLY A 46 -19.95 8.43 -26.99
C GLY A 46 -18.74 9.34 -26.72
N THR A 47 -18.86 10.59 -27.16
CA THR A 47 -17.79 11.60 -27.03
C THR A 47 -18.05 12.52 -25.85
N TRP A 48 -17.04 12.70 -24.98
CA TRP A 48 -17.01 13.74 -23.97
C TRP A 48 -16.13 14.89 -24.46
N ASP A 49 -16.75 16.00 -24.81
CA ASP A 49 -16.08 17.20 -25.28
C ASP A 49 -16.67 18.46 -24.62
N ILE A 50 -16.01 19.60 -24.81
CA ILE A 50 -16.36 20.85 -24.12
C ILE A 50 -17.25 21.69 -25.02
N ALA A 51 -18.48 21.93 -24.57
CA ALA A 51 -19.45 22.83 -25.22
C ALA A 51 -19.81 22.48 -26.69
N THR A 52 -19.63 21.22 -27.11
CA THR A 52 -19.87 20.79 -28.51
C THR A 52 -20.96 19.73 -28.64
N THR A 53 -20.80 18.57 -28.02
CA THR A 53 -21.73 17.45 -28.17
C THR A 53 -22.76 17.43 -27.05
N SER A 54 -24.03 17.28 -27.41
CA SER A 54 -25.13 17.21 -26.45
C SER A 54 -25.36 15.80 -25.93
N ASN A 55 -24.44 15.31 -25.09
CA ASN A 55 -24.49 13.98 -24.45
C ASN A 55 -24.73 14.05 -22.93
N TRP A 56 -25.38 15.12 -22.45
CA TRP A 56 -25.52 15.40 -21.02
C TRP A 56 -26.95 15.79 -20.68
N ASN A 57 -27.47 15.32 -19.55
CA ASN A 57 -28.78 15.65 -19.04
C ASN A 57 -28.66 16.46 -17.73
N THR A 58 -29.66 17.28 -17.42
CA THR A 58 -29.74 18.03 -16.15
C THR A 58 -30.58 17.31 -15.09
N THR A 59 -31.22 16.21 -15.47
CA THR A 59 -32.02 15.34 -14.61
C THR A 59 -31.38 13.96 -14.54
N SER A 60 -31.40 13.36 -13.35
CA SER A 60 -30.75 12.07 -13.09
C SER A 60 -31.44 10.89 -13.77
N ASP A 61 -32.67 11.05 -14.27
CA ASP A 61 -33.43 9.99 -14.93
C ASP A 61 -33.39 10.06 -16.47
N GLY A 62 -32.69 11.04 -17.05
CA GLY A 62 -32.56 11.22 -18.51
C GLY A 62 -33.78 11.86 -19.18
N THR A 63 -34.75 12.38 -18.43
CA THR A 63 -36.03 12.82 -19.04
C THR A 63 -36.05 14.27 -19.53
N ALA A 64 -35.12 15.13 -19.09
CA ALA A 64 -34.98 16.48 -19.64
C ALA A 64 -34.28 16.47 -21.02
N ALA A 65 -34.27 17.60 -21.72
CA ALA A 65 -33.52 17.70 -22.98
C ALA A 65 -32.01 17.66 -22.71
N VAL A 66 -31.29 16.91 -23.54
CA VAL A 66 -29.82 16.92 -23.52
C VAL A 66 -29.24 18.31 -23.75
N THR A 67 -28.11 18.56 -23.11
CA THR A 67 -27.30 19.76 -23.11
C THR A 67 -25.84 19.38 -23.32
N THR A 68 -24.97 20.38 -23.44
CA THR A 68 -23.52 20.21 -23.53
C THR A 68 -22.87 20.28 -22.14
N PHE A 69 -21.74 19.61 -21.97
CA PHE A 69 -20.87 19.78 -20.82
C PHE A 69 -20.07 21.08 -20.89
N THR A 70 -19.91 21.74 -19.76
CA THR A 70 -18.96 22.85 -19.59
C THR A 70 -17.87 22.43 -18.61
N ASP A 71 -16.64 22.89 -18.85
CA ASP A 71 -15.58 22.71 -17.86
C ASP A 71 -16.06 23.18 -16.48
N THR A 72 -15.62 22.45 -15.45
CA THR A 72 -15.98 22.57 -14.03
C THR A 72 -17.35 22.01 -13.64
N ASP A 73 -18.16 21.50 -14.58
CA ASP A 73 -19.36 20.77 -14.18
C ASP A 73 -19.01 19.53 -13.34
N SER A 74 -19.93 19.13 -12.47
CA SER A 74 -19.90 17.83 -11.81
C SER A 74 -20.57 16.82 -12.71
N VAL A 75 -19.87 15.75 -13.09
CA VAL A 75 -20.37 14.77 -14.04
C VAL A 75 -20.74 13.47 -13.33
N VAL A 76 -21.88 12.91 -13.71
CA VAL A 76 -22.32 11.58 -13.32
C VAL A 76 -22.45 10.75 -14.59
N PHE A 77 -21.63 9.71 -14.72
CA PHE A 77 -21.74 8.71 -15.77
C PHE A 77 -22.84 7.72 -15.43
N SER A 78 -24.06 8.23 -15.52
CA SER A 78 -25.33 7.52 -15.51
C SER A 78 -26.43 8.56 -15.73
N ALA A 79 -27.46 8.21 -16.48
CA ALA A 79 -28.79 8.78 -16.38
C ALA A 79 -29.73 7.58 -16.30
N GLY A 80 -30.57 7.49 -15.26
CA GLY A 80 -31.35 6.30 -14.97
C GLY A 80 -30.49 5.13 -14.47
N ASN A 81 -30.78 3.92 -14.95
CA ASN A 81 -30.17 2.69 -14.44
C ASN A 81 -29.98 1.59 -15.52
N ASN A 82 -29.67 2.01 -16.74
CA ASN A 82 -29.69 1.13 -17.91
C ASN A 82 -28.36 1.03 -18.65
N VAL A 83 -27.26 1.57 -18.12
CA VAL A 83 -25.93 1.40 -18.72
C VAL A 83 -25.27 0.13 -18.20
N ALA A 84 -25.02 -0.82 -19.10
CA ALA A 84 -24.15 -1.96 -18.80
C ALA A 84 -22.70 -1.64 -19.15
N THR A 85 -22.45 -1.03 -20.31
CA THR A 85 -21.11 -0.70 -20.80
C THR A 85 -21.08 0.65 -21.50
N ALA A 86 -19.95 1.35 -21.49
CA ALA A 86 -19.74 2.53 -22.34
C ALA A 86 -18.26 2.77 -22.62
N ALA A 87 -17.93 3.04 -23.88
CA ALA A 87 -16.65 3.58 -24.31
C ALA A 87 -16.76 5.10 -24.53
N ILE A 88 -16.08 5.87 -23.69
CA ILE A 88 -16.10 7.32 -23.67
C ILE A 88 -14.82 7.85 -24.30
N THR A 89 -14.93 8.61 -25.38
CA THR A 89 -13.80 9.32 -25.99
C THR A 89 -13.79 10.78 -25.53
N ALA A 90 -12.85 11.12 -24.65
CA ALA A 90 -12.63 12.49 -24.21
C ALA A 90 -11.78 13.28 -25.22
N THR A 91 -12.27 14.44 -25.63
CA THR A 91 -11.51 15.36 -26.51
C THR A 91 -11.37 16.74 -25.86
N GLY A 92 -10.24 17.41 -26.08
CA GLY A 92 -9.99 18.74 -25.50
C GLY A 92 -9.52 18.76 -24.03
N THR A 93 -9.32 17.62 -23.38
CA THR A 93 -8.96 17.50 -21.94
C THR A 93 -10.00 18.16 -21.01
N PRO A 94 -11.23 17.63 -20.96
CA PRO A 94 -12.28 18.18 -20.12
C PRO A 94 -11.89 18.16 -18.64
N THR A 95 -12.34 19.17 -17.90
CA THR A 95 -12.08 19.34 -16.47
C THR A 95 -13.38 19.18 -15.69
N ALA A 96 -13.54 18.07 -14.95
CA ALA A 96 -14.71 17.85 -14.10
C ALA A 96 -14.42 18.26 -12.65
N THR A 97 -15.34 18.95 -11.98
CA THR A 97 -15.18 19.23 -10.54
C THR A 97 -15.40 17.98 -9.72
N ASN A 98 -16.43 17.19 -10.05
CA ASN A 98 -16.63 15.86 -9.48
C ASN A 98 -16.89 14.91 -10.62
N LEU A 99 -16.43 13.67 -10.49
CA LEU A 99 -16.66 12.62 -11.48
C LEU A 99 -17.22 11.41 -10.75
N THR A 100 -18.43 10.98 -11.11
CA THR A 100 -19.10 9.82 -10.51
C THR A 100 -19.38 8.78 -11.57
N ILE A 101 -19.02 7.52 -11.31
CA ILE A 101 -19.46 6.35 -12.06
C ILE A 101 -20.49 5.64 -11.17
N GLU A 102 -21.77 5.73 -11.54
CA GLU A 102 -22.86 5.23 -10.71
C GLU A 102 -23.17 3.76 -10.98
N GLU A 103 -22.97 3.30 -12.22
CA GLU A 103 -23.26 1.93 -12.63
C GLU A 103 -22.37 1.49 -13.81
N GLY A 104 -22.54 0.25 -14.26
CA GLY A 104 -21.94 -0.27 -15.48
C GLY A 104 -20.41 -0.35 -15.49
N THR A 105 -19.88 -0.60 -16.69
CA THR A 105 -18.44 -0.63 -16.98
C THR A 105 -18.08 0.42 -18.01
N TYR A 106 -17.28 1.40 -17.59
CA TYR A 106 -16.85 2.51 -18.42
C TYR A 106 -15.37 2.38 -18.80
N THR A 107 -15.05 2.63 -20.08
CA THR A 107 -13.68 2.81 -20.55
C THR A 107 -13.50 4.20 -21.11
N PHE A 108 -12.50 4.93 -20.66
CA PHE A 108 -12.20 6.30 -21.07
C PHE A 108 -10.92 6.35 -21.88
N ASP A 109 -11.04 6.86 -23.10
CA ASP A 109 -9.93 7.25 -23.97
C ASP A 109 -9.80 8.77 -23.99
N GLY A 110 -8.57 9.29 -24.04
CA GLY A 110 -8.28 10.72 -23.97
C GLY A 110 -7.97 11.23 -22.57
N ASN A 111 -7.18 12.30 -22.50
CA ASN A 111 -6.78 12.90 -21.24
C ASN A 111 -7.95 13.61 -20.54
N LEU A 112 -7.94 13.59 -19.21
CA LEU A 112 -8.93 14.24 -18.35
C LEU A 112 -8.26 15.06 -17.25
N LYS A 113 -9.00 16.01 -16.67
CA LYS A 113 -8.60 16.73 -15.46
C LYS A 113 -9.66 16.63 -14.39
N LEU A 114 -9.22 16.42 -13.16
CA LEU A 114 -10.04 16.63 -11.97
C LEU A 114 -9.80 18.05 -11.45
N GLY A 115 -10.89 18.77 -11.23
CA GLY A 115 -10.91 20.16 -10.75
C GLY A 115 -10.35 20.31 -9.33
N THR A 116 -10.40 21.52 -8.80
CA THR A 116 -9.90 21.83 -7.46
C THR A 116 -10.74 21.12 -6.40
N SER A 117 -10.08 20.41 -5.48
CA SER A 117 -10.75 19.62 -4.44
C SER A 117 -11.79 18.63 -4.99
N ALA A 118 -11.50 18.04 -6.14
CA ALA A 118 -12.41 17.14 -6.80
C ALA A 118 -12.66 15.86 -6.01
N THR A 119 -13.90 15.36 -6.09
CA THR A 119 -14.24 14.01 -5.66
C THR A 119 -14.43 13.11 -6.89
N TYR A 120 -13.67 12.02 -6.94
CA TYR A 120 -13.86 10.93 -7.90
C TYR A 120 -14.55 9.75 -7.19
N THR A 121 -15.70 9.33 -7.68
CA THR A 121 -16.51 8.27 -7.08
C THR A 121 -16.76 7.13 -8.05
N VAL A 122 -16.61 5.89 -7.60
CA VAL A 122 -17.07 4.68 -8.30
C VAL A 122 -17.94 3.88 -7.36
N SER A 123 -19.21 3.75 -7.71
CA SER A 123 -20.20 3.05 -6.89
C SER A 123 -19.99 1.55 -6.85
N SER A 124 -20.59 0.88 -5.87
CA SER A 124 -20.50 -0.58 -5.74
C SER A 124 -21.09 -1.27 -6.98
N GLY A 125 -20.37 -2.24 -7.52
CA GLY A 125 -20.75 -2.93 -8.75
C GLY A 125 -20.43 -2.18 -10.06
N ALA A 126 -20.01 -0.91 -9.98
CA ALA A 126 -19.56 -0.14 -11.13
C ALA A 126 -18.04 -0.29 -11.34
N SER A 127 -17.58 0.00 -12.56
CA SER A 127 -16.16 -0.03 -12.91
C SER A 127 -15.76 1.03 -13.91
N ALA A 128 -14.54 1.56 -13.78
CA ALA A 128 -13.98 2.53 -14.73
C ALA A 128 -12.50 2.32 -15.03
N THR A 129 -12.16 2.32 -16.32
CA THR A 129 -10.79 2.21 -16.81
C THR A 129 -10.41 3.45 -17.59
N PHE A 130 -9.37 4.16 -17.18
CA PHE A 130 -8.82 5.31 -17.90
C PHE A 130 -7.54 4.90 -18.64
N ASN A 131 -7.66 4.81 -19.96
CA ASN A 131 -6.55 4.41 -20.83
C ASN A 131 -5.50 5.52 -21.00
N ASP A 132 -5.89 6.76 -20.75
CA ASP A 132 -5.04 7.95 -20.83
C ASP A 132 -4.97 8.69 -19.48
N ALA A 133 -4.24 9.81 -19.44
CA ALA A 133 -3.89 10.45 -18.19
C ALA A 133 -5.09 11.15 -17.52
N VAL A 134 -5.30 10.87 -16.23
CA VAL A 134 -6.18 11.64 -15.34
C VAL A 134 -5.32 12.61 -14.53
N SER A 135 -5.47 13.90 -14.81
CA SER A 135 -4.64 14.94 -14.19
C SER A 135 -5.27 15.52 -12.92
N LEU A 136 -4.55 15.51 -11.80
CA LEU A 136 -4.93 16.18 -10.55
C LEU A 136 -4.52 17.65 -10.59
N THR A 137 -5.48 18.56 -10.44
CA THR A 137 -5.19 20.00 -10.32
C THR A 137 -4.88 20.41 -8.87
N ASP A 138 -5.46 19.71 -7.91
CA ASP A 138 -5.20 19.88 -6.48
C ASP A 138 -5.26 18.53 -5.75
N ASN A 139 -5.27 18.55 -4.42
CA ASN A 139 -5.63 17.37 -3.66
C ASN A 139 -7.06 16.90 -4.01
N SER A 140 -7.29 15.60 -3.99
CA SER A 140 -8.57 15.01 -4.42
C SER A 140 -8.95 13.81 -3.56
N ASP A 141 -10.25 13.58 -3.43
CA ASP A 141 -10.79 12.43 -2.71
C ASP A 141 -11.33 11.40 -3.69
N PHE A 142 -10.96 10.15 -3.47
CA PHE A 142 -11.29 9.01 -4.32
C PHE A 142 -12.13 8.06 -3.48
N ILE A 143 -13.45 8.04 -3.73
CA ILE A 143 -14.43 7.21 -3.03
C ILE A 143 -14.77 6.02 -3.94
N ILE A 144 -14.06 4.90 -3.76
CA ILE A 144 -14.16 3.76 -4.68
C ILE A 144 -14.75 2.58 -3.91
N GLU A 145 -16.01 2.27 -4.20
CA GLU A 145 -16.71 1.06 -3.74
C GLU A 145 -16.71 -0.05 -4.80
N GLY A 146 -16.59 0.32 -6.07
CA GLY A 146 -16.42 -0.60 -7.20
C GLY A 146 -14.95 -0.84 -7.54
N THR A 147 -14.63 -0.83 -8.84
CA THR A 147 -13.24 -0.95 -9.30
C THR A 147 -12.84 0.20 -10.22
N SER A 148 -11.60 0.66 -10.12
CA SER A 148 -11.06 1.67 -11.01
C SER A 148 -9.63 1.36 -11.40
N SER A 149 -9.27 1.57 -12.67
CA SER A 149 -7.89 1.57 -13.14
C SER A 149 -7.59 2.90 -13.81
N MET A 150 -6.46 3.55 -13.49
CA MET A 150 -6.13 4.83 -14.13
C MET A 150 -4.63 5.13 -14.22
N LYS A 151 -4.28 5.91 -15.25
CA LYS A 151 -2.98 6.58 -15.37
C LYS A 151 -3.05 7.94 -14.69
N LEU A 152 -2.72 8.00 -13.41
CA LEU A 152 -2.79 9.24 -12.65
C LEU A 152 -1.59 10.16 -12.94
N ALA A 153 -1.85 11.44 -13.18
CA ALA A 153 -0.85 12.49 -13.34
C ALA A 153 -1.10 13.59 -12.31
N GLY A 154 -0.20 13.78 -11.35
CA GLY A 154 -0.49 14.68 -10.22
C GLY A 154 0.75 15.10 -9.46
N ALA A 155 1.78 15.55 -10.16
CA ALA A 155 3.07 15.84 -9.55
C ALA A 155 2.96 16.73 -8.30
N GLY A 156 3.37 16.21 -7.13
CA GLY A 156 3.29 16.90 -5.85
C GLY A 156 1.88 17.10 -5.28
N LYS A 157 0.86 16.44 -5.83
CA LYS A 157 -0.51 16.39 -5.29
C LYS A 157 -0.70 15.18 -4.40
N THR A 158 -1.73 15.21 -3.56
CA THR A 158 -2.14 14.08 -2.73
C THR A 158 -3.54 13.66 -3.12
N PHE A 159 -3.79 12.36 -3.24
CA PHE A 159 -5.16 11.87 -3.22
C PHE A 159 -5.42 10.98 -2.01
N THR A 160 -6.66 11.01 -1.53
CA THR A 160 -7.12 10.17 -0.41
C THR A 160 -8.13 9.16 -0.93
N LYS A 161 -7.80 7.87 -0.81
CA LYS A 161 -8.67 6.74 -1.16
C LYS A 161 -9.48 6.30 0.05
N THR A 162 -10.80 6.21 -0.14
CA THR A 162 -11.78 5.62 0.78
C THR A 162 -12.69 4.64 0.02
N GLY A 163 -13.59 3.96 0.72
CA GLY A 163 -14.47 2.94 0.15
C GLY A 163 -13.79 1.57 0.03
N SER A 164 -14.61 0.53 0.02
CA SER A 164 -14.16 -0.87 0.11
C SER A 164 -13.54 -1.42 -1.17
N GLY A 165 -13.72 -0.73 -2.30
CA GLY A 165 -13.31 -1.15 -3.62
C GLY A 165 -11.82 -0.99 -3.93
N THR A 166 -11.46 -1.32 -5.17
CA THR A 166 -10.07 -1.36 -5.64
C THR A 166 -9.75 -0.22 -6.60
N LEU A 167 -8.64 0.46 -6.36
CA LEU A 167 -8.03 1.42 -7.28
C LEU A 167 -6.67 0.89 -7.77
N THR A 168 -6.53 0.65 -9.07
CA THR A 168 -5.26 0.28 -9.71
C THR A 168 -4.64 1.49 -10.39
N LEU A 169 -3.40 1.78 -10.04
CA LEU A 169 -2.59 2.85 -10.63
C LEU A 169 -1.68 2.23 -11.68
N THR A 170 -1.82 2.70 -12.93
CA THR A 170 -1.11 2.15 -14.10
C THR A 170 -0.30 3.21 -14.85
N ASP A 171 0.07 4.30 -14.18
CA ASP A 171 0.79 5.38 -14.84
C ASP A 171 2.21 4.97 -15.27
N SER A 172 2.67 5.54 -16.39
CA SER A 172 3.97 5.24 -16.99
C SER A 172 4.86 6.48 -17.08
N ALA A 173 4.47 7.57 -16.43
CA ALA A 173 5.09 8.89 -16.53
C ALA A 173 5.56 9.40 -15.16
N ASN A 174 6.16 10.60 -15.17
CA ASN A 174 6.78 11.27 -14.02
C ASN A 174 5.79 11.68 -12.91
N SER A 175 5.20 10.71 -12.22
CA SER A 175 4.12 10.91 -11.25
C SER A 175 4.65 10.82 -9.82
N ASP A 176 5.03 11.96 -9.24
CA ASP A 176 5.51 12.08 -7.84
C ASP A 176 4.39 12.59 -6.91
N TYR A 177 3.21 11.97 -6.97
CA TYR A 177 2.09 12.25 -6.08
C TYR A 177 2.24 11.53 -4.73
N ALA A 178 1.41 11.91 -3.77
CA ALA A 178 1.24 11.26 -2.46
C ALA A 178 -0.09 10.50 -2.43
N ILE A 179 -0.14 9.43 -1.63
CA ILE A 179 -1.26 8.52 -1.52
C ILE A 179 -1.64 8.38 -0.04
N ASN A 180 -2.90 8.64 0.28
CA ASN A 180 -3.47 8.23 1.56
C ASN A 180 -4.50 7.12 1.30
N VAL A 181 -4.27 5.92 1.80
CA VAL A 181 -5.20 4.78 1.67
C VAL A 181 -5.90 4.58 2.99
N ASN A 182 -7.10 5.14 3.16
CA ASN A 182 -7.85 5.02 4.41
C ASN A 182 -8.67 3.73 4.45
N GLU A 183 -9.20 3.29 3.30
CA GLU A 183 -10.06 2.10 3.16
C GLU A 183 -9.87 1.43 1.79
N GLY A 184 -10.15 0.12 1.74
CA GLY A 184 -10.11 -0.68 0.52
C GLY A 184 -8.68 -0.89 0.02
N LEU A 185 -8.55 -1.18 -1.28
CA LEU A 185 -7.28 -1.56 -1.89
C LEU A 185 -6.79 -0.50 -2.89
N VAL A 186 -5.52 -0.13 -2.78
CA VAL A 186 -4.77 0.54 -3.85
C VAL A 186 -3.69 -0.39 -4.37
N VAL A 187 -3.75 -0.74 -5.65
CA VAL A 187 -2.72 -1.52 -6.35
C VAL A 187 -1.81 -0.56 -7.12
N VAL A 188 -0.53 -0.57 -6.81
CA VAL A 188 0.51 0.14 -7.54
C VAL A 188 1.10 -0.82 -8.57
N ASN A 189 0.72 -0.63 -9.84
CA ASN A 189 1.18 -1.39 -10.99
C ASN A 189 1.66 -0.42 -12.07
N ARG A 190 2.70 0.34 -11.73
CA ARG A 190 3.19 1.47 -12.52
C ARG A 190 4.58 1.18 -13.06
N THR A 191 4.94 1.82 -14.17
CA THR A 191 6.31 1.79 -14.72
C THR A 191 6.95 3.18 -14.68
N ALA A 192 6.67 3.94 -13.62
CA ALA A 192 7.08 5.33 -13.50
C ALA A 192 8.58 5.46 -13.19
N THR A 193 9.18 6.58 -13.62
CA THR A 193 10.60 6.90 -13.36
C THR A 193 10.81 7.78 -12.13
N LYS A 194 9.74 8.25 -11.49
CA LYS A 194 9.80 9.09 -10.30
C LYS A 194 9.23 8.35 -9.10
N GLN A 195 9.88 8.58 -7.96
CA GLN A 195 9.45 8.10 -6.66
C GLN A 195 8.11 8.70 -6.26
N LEU A 196 7.26 7.89 -5.64
CA LEU A 196 6.11 8.37 -4.87
C LEU A 196 6.58 9.17 -3.66
N LYS A 197 5.82 10.22 -3.29
CA LYS A 197 6.28 11.27 -2.36
C LYS A 197 5.90 11.14 -0.91
N SER A 198 4.80 10.46 -0.61
CA SER A 198 4.37 10.15 0.74
C SER A 198 3.23 9.17 0.61
N ILE A 199 3.35 8.04 1.27
CA ILE A 199 2.32 7.02 1.26
C ILE A 199 1.95 6.72 2.71
N VAL A 200 0.66 6.87 3.00
CA VAL A 200 0.09 6.54 4.29
C VAL A 200 -0.99 5.50 4.08
N VAL A 201 -0.80 4.31 4.63
CA VAL A 201 -1.82 3.27 4.69
C VAL A 201 -2.48 3.36 6.05
N GLY A 202 -3.72 3.84 6.09
CA GLY A 202 -4.55 3.89 7.29
C GLY A 202 -4.94 2.48 7.75
N ALA A 203 -5.45 2.37 8.99
CA ALA A 203 -5.71 1.09 9.65
C ALA A 203 -6.68 0.16 8.89
N SER A 204 -7.55 0.69 8.05
CA SER A 204 -8.50 -0.08 7.23
C SER A 204 -8.12 -0.10 5.74
N GLY A 205 -6.99 0.50 5.39
CA GLY A 205 -6.47 0.55 4.03
C GLY A 205 -5.54 -0.62 3.73
N THR A 206 -5.47 -0.97 2.46
CA THR A 206 -4.47 -1.89 1.92
C THR A 206 -3.76 -1.24 0.73
N LEU A 207 -2.43 -1.23 0.76
CA LEU A 207 -1.59 -0.89 -0.39
C LEU A 207 -0.97 -2.19 -0.90
N GLN A 208 -1.04 -2.43 -2.20
CA GLN A 208 -0.37 -3.56 -2.85
C GLN A 208 0.62 -3.03 -3.88
N LEU A 209 1.83 -3.55 -3.86
CA LEU A 209 2.87 -3.28 -4.84
C LEU A 209 3.01 -4.48 -5.76
N SER A 210 2.54 -4.35 -7.00
CA SER A 210 2.61 -5.42 -8.02
C SER A 210 3.83 -5.31 -8.93
N THR A 211 4.54 -4.20 -8.85
CA THR A 211 5.76 -3.90 -9.61
C THR A 211 6.67 -3.02 -8.77
N SER A 212 7.98 -3.20 -8.85
CA SER A 212 8.96 -2.34 -8.19
C SER A 212 8.72 -0.85 -8.46
N ASP A 213 8.70 -0.03 -7.41
CA ASP A 213 8.48 1.41 -7.51
C ASP A 213 8.98 2.12 -6.26
N GLN A 214 9.87 3.09 -6.40
CA GLN A 214 10.54 3.70 -5.25
C GLN A 214 9.55 4.49 -4.35
N LEU A 215 9.20 3.95 -3.18
CA LEU A 215 8.29 4.59 -2.22
C LEU A 215 9.04 5.47 -1.20
N ASN A 216 8.52 6.67 -0.93
CA ASN A 216 9.21 7.59 -0.03
C ASN A 216 8.33 8.72 0.51
N PRO A 217 8.14 8.86 1.83
CA PRO A 217 8.17 7.82 2.85
C PRO A 217 6.96 6.89 2.74
N LEU A 218 7.04 5.71 3.36
CA LEU A 218 5.92 4.79 3.56
C LEU A 218 5.58 4.68 5.06
N THR A 219 4.33 4.94 5.41
CA THR A 219 3.76 4.68 6.75
C THR A 219 2.65 3.65 6.63
N VAL A 220 2.82 2.48 7.28
CA VAL A 220 1.87 1.37 7.23
C VAL A 220 1.17 1.22 8.58
N ASN A 221 -0.09 1.63 8.67
CA ASN A 221 -0.94 1.39 9.83
C ASN A 221 -2.03 0.34 9.55
N GLY A 222 -2.30 0.05 8.28
CA GLY A 222 -3.17 -1.04 7.81
C GLY A 222 -2.34 -2.19 7.26
N LEU A 223 -2.58 -2.58 6.00
CA LEU A 223 -1.86 -3.68 5.34
C LEU A 223 -1.05 -3.17 4.14
N PHE A 224 0.21 -3.58 4.04
CA PHE A 224 1.04 -3.41 2.85
C PHE A 224 1.38 -4.79 2.27
N ILE A 225 1.06 -5.01 0.99
CA ILE A 225 1.33 -6.26 0.28
C ILE A 225 2.42 -6.01 -0.76
N VAL A 226 3.42 -6.89 -0.80
CA VAL A 226 4.46 -6.93 -1.82
C VAL A 226 4.28 -8.22 -2.61
N ASP A 227 3.89 -8.12 -3.89
CA ASP A 227 3.64 -9.29 -4.73
C ASP A 227 4.93 -10.07 -5.01
N GLU A 228 4.79 -11.34 -5.39
CA GLU A 228 5.89 -12.24 -5.75
C GLU A 228 6.90 -11.58 -6.71
N GLY A 229 8.19 -11.73 -6.40
CA GLY A 229 9.28 -11.23 -7.22
C GLY A 229 9.46 -9.71 -7.21
N VAL A 230 8.66 -8.96 -6.47
CA VAL A 230 8.79 -7.51 -6.36
C VAL A 230 9.95 -7.16 -5.43
N SER A 231 10.86 -6.32 -5.93
CA SER A 231 12.01 -5.80 -5.20
C SER A 231 12.01 -4.29 -5.24
N ASP A 232 11.99 -3.63 -4.09
CA ASP A 232 11.79 -2.18 -4.05
C ASP A 232 12.67 -1.45 -3.03
N SER A 233 12.75 -0.13 -3.13
CA SER A 233 13.53 0.75 -2.25
C SER A 233 12.66 1.75 -1.52
N LEU A 234 12.66 1.65 -0.20
CA LEU A 234 11.96 2.54 0.72
C LEU A 234 12.94 3.53 1.33
N ARG A 235 12.73 4.84 1.10
CA ARG A 235 13.57 5.85 1.77
C ARG A 235 13.29 5.95 3.27
N GLN A 236 12.06 5.68 3.67
CA GLN A 236 11.68 5.62 5.08
C GLN A 236 10.51 4.66 5.25
N LEU A 237 10.53 3.82 6.28
CA LEU A 237 9.43 2.96 6.67
C LEU A 237 9.00 3.25 8.11
N TYR A 238 7.70 3.43 8.33
CA TYR A 238 7.08 3.68 9.63
C TYR A 238 5.78 2.92 9.78
N GLY A 239 5.27 2.85 11.02
CA GLY A 239 3.89 2.45 11.30
C GLY A 239 3.77 1.25 12.23
N THR A 240 2.54 0.76 12.37
CA THR A 240 2.14 -0.31 13.31
C THR A 240 1.26 -1.37 12.65
N GLY A 241 1.10 -1.31 11.33
CA GLY A 241 0.29 -2.24 10.56
C GLY A 241 1.06 -3.51 10.21
N SER A 242 0.67 -4.18 9.13
CA SER A 242 1.32 -5.41 8.68
C SER A 242 1.91 -5.26 7.28
N ILE A 243 3.01 -5.95 7.03
CA ILE A 243 3.60 -6.17 5.71
C ILE A 243 3.47 -7.65 5.37
N GLN A 244 2.90 -7.96 4.22
CA GLN A 244 2.79 -9.31 3.68
C GLN A 244 3.55 -9.41 2.37
N ALA A 245 4.49 -10.33 2.31
CA ALA A 245 5.31 -10.59 1.15
C ALA A 245 4.90 -11.90 0.46
N GLY A 246 4.89 -11.88 -0.87
CA GLY A 246 4.94 -13.08 -1.69
C GLY A 246 6.35 -13.68 -1.74
N ASP A 247 6.55 -14.69 -2.58
CA ASP A 247 7.83 -15.37 -2.72
C ASP A 247 8.88 -14.46 -3.39
N ASN A 248 10.15 -14.62 -2.99
CA ASN A 248 11.31 -13.95 -3.59
C ASN A 248 11.14 -12.41 -3.67
N THR A 249 10.70 -11.80 -2.58
CA THR A 249 10.51 -10.35 -2.50
C THR A 249 11.63 -9.68 -1.73
N SER A 250 11.89 -8.40 -2.01
CA SER A 250 12.86 -7.64 -1.23
C SER A 250 12.47 -6.18 -1.02
N LEU A 251 12.79 -5.66 0.16
CA LEU A 251 12.68 -4.24 0.49
C LEU A 251 14.03 -3.70 0.96
N ASN A 252 14.52 -2.70 0.25
CA ASN A 252 15.71 -1.95 0.63
C ASN A 252 15.31 -0.69 1.39
N ILE A 253 15.54 -0.66 2.70
CA ILE A 253 15.11 0.39 3.62
C ILE A 253 16.29 1.28 4.00
N ASP A 254 16.17 2.58 3.73
CA ASP A 254 17.19 3.56 4.11
C ASP A 254 17.21 3.82 5.63
N LYS A 255 16.03 4.00 6.25
CA LYS A 255 15.87 4.28 7.68
C LYS A 255 14.41 4.14 8.11
N GLY A 256 14.13 4.16 9.40
CA GLY A 256 12.75 4.10 9.88
C GLY A 256 12.60 3.51 11.26
N ASP A 257 11.37 3.54 11.75
CA ASP A 257 10.95 2.98 13.02
C ASP A 257 9.61 2.27 12.80
N PHE A 258 9.62 0.93 12.79
CA PHE A 258 8.44 0.11 12.48
C PHE A 258 8.05 -0.75 13.68
N SER A 259 6.76 -0.77 14.02
CA SER A 259 6.22 -1.45 15.21
C SER A 259 5.10 -2.44 14.83
N GLY A 260 5.18 -2.97 13.61
CA GLY A 260 4.16 -3.82 13.02
C GLY A 260 4.66 -5.24 12.73
N ASP A 261 3.82 -6.02 12.06
CA ASP A 261 4.11 -7.40 11.69
C ASP A 261 4.66 -7.48 10.27
N ILE A 262 5.65 -8.35 10.04
CA ILE A 262 6.16 -8.71 8.72
C ILE A 262 6.03 -10.22 8.58
N SER A 263 5.35 -10.67 7.52
CA SER A 263 5.13 -12.08 7.19
C SER A 263 5.42 -12.38 5.72
N GLY A 264 5.74 -13.64 5.42
CA GLY A 264 6.10 -14.12 4.09
C GLY A 264 7.60 -14.05 3.77
N ASP A 265 7.96 -14.38 2.54
CA ASP A 265 9.35 -14.47 2.06
C ASP A 265 9.88 -13.09 1.64
N LEU A 266 10.27 -12.31 2.66
CA LEU A 266 10.77 -10.94 2.48
C LEU A 266 12.23 -10.78 2.91
N ASP A 267 13.11 -10.53 1.94
CA ASP A 267 14.45 -10.02 2.22
C ASP A 267 14.41 -8.53 2.57
N ILE A 268 15.06 -8.16 3.68
CA ILE A 268 15.18 -6.78 4.13
C ILE A 268 16.64 -6.35 4.03
N SER A 269 16.90 -5.29 3.27
CA SER A 269 18.24 -4.71 3.14
C SER A 269 18.26 -3.32 3.77
N ILE A 270 19.21 -3.02 4.65
CA ILE A 270 19.31 -1.71 5.32
C ILE A 270 20.44 -0.87 4.69
N SER A 271 20.08 0.23 4.02
CA SER A 271 20.98 0.96 3.11
C SER A 271 21.69 2.20 3.66
N LYS A 272 21.40 2.70 4.87
CA LYS A 272 22.05 3.93 5.37
C LYS A 272 22.39 3.90 6.85
N THR A 273 23.36 4.73 7.20
CA THR A 273 23.87 4.94 8.57
C THR A 273 22.89 5.63 9.53
N ASN A 274 21.67 5.98 9.10
CA ASN A 274 20.70 6.62 9.99
C ASN A 274 19.89 5.60 10.81
N GLY A 275 20.13 4.31 10.58
CA GLY A 275 19.57 3.21 11.34
C GLY A 275 18.13 2.86 10.98
N PHE A 276 17.79 1.60 11.20
CA PHE A 276 16.42 1.11 11.18
C PHE A 276 16.10 0.44 12.52
N THR A 277 14.92 0.75 13.06
CA THR A 277 14.46 0.20 14.33
C THR A 277 13.20 -0.62 14.10
N PHE A 278 13.25 -1.89 14.48
CA PHE A 278 12.06 -2.64 14.84
C PHE A 278 11.73 -2.30 16.30
N ASN A 279 10.53 -1.78 16.54
CA ASN A 279 10.08 -1.33 17.85
C ASN A 279 9.45 -2.47 18.65
N ASP A 280 9.18 -2.19 19.93
CA ASP A 280 8.39 -3.10 20.77
C ASP A 280 7.02 -3.40 20.12
N GLY A 281 6.62 -4.66 20.18
CA GLY A 281 5.40 -5.16 19.52
C GLY A 281 5.51 -5.45 18.03
N SER A 282 6.68 -5.25 17.40
CA SER A 282 6.90 -5.77 16.04
C SER A 282 7.15 -7.28 16.03
N SER A 283 6.74 -7.93 14.94
CA SER A 283 7.02 -9.34 14.66
C SER A 283 7.62 -9.46 13.26
N VAL A 284 8.69 -10.23 13.10
CA VAL A 284 9.30 -10.51 11.79
C VAL A 284 9.39 -12.00 11.57
N GLU A 285 8.70 -12.50 10.55
CA GLU A 285 8.75 -13.89 10.12
C GLU A 285 9.91 -14.15 9.17
N PHE A 286 10.57 -15.28 9.39
CA PHE A 286 11.54 -15.85 8.46
C PHE A 286 11.04 -17.20 7.95
N VAL A 287 10.96 -17.34 6.64
CA VAL A 287 10.61 -18.57 5.94
C VAL A 287 11.89 -19.39 5.77
N ILE A 288 11.95 -20.57 6.39
CA ILE A 288 13.13 -21.43 6.39
C ILE A 288 12.93 -22.59 5.42
N GLY A 289 13.82 -22.70 4.43
CA GLY A 289 13.80 -23.73 3.40
C GLY A 289 14.94 -24.75 3.50
N ALA A 290 15.48 -25.15 2.34
CA ALA A 290 16.67 -25.98 2.25
C ALA A 290 17.91 -25.30 2.87
N ASP A 291 19.01 -26.04 3.09
CA ASP A 291 20.26 -25.48 3.65
C ASP A 291 20.69 -24.19 2.92
N GLY A 292 20.86 -23.11 3.69
CA GLY A 292 21.22 -21.78 3.18
C GLY A 292 20.11 -21.01 2.47
N VAL A 293 18.87 -21.51 2.40
CA VAL A 293 17.72 -20.85 1.75
C VAL A 293 16.76 -20.33 2.81
N SER A 294 16.77 -19.03 3.01
CA SER A 294 15.83 -18.27 3.83
C SER A 294 15.77 -16.83 3.33
N ASN A 295 14.72 -16.10 3.71
CA ASN A 295 14.82 -14.65 3.73
C ASN A 295 15.75 -14.18 4.86
N SER A 296 16.19 -12.94 4.78
CA SER A 296 17.22 -12.41 5.67
C SER A 296 17.15 -10.89 5.88
N ILE A 297 17.78 -10.41 6.95
CA ILE A 297 18.07 -8.98 7.16
C ILE A 297 19.56 -8.74 6.87
N THR A 298 19.86 -7.95 5.83
CA THR A 298 21.22 -7.72 5.33
C THR A 298 21.57 -6.23 5.27
N SER A 299 22.85 -5.91 5.05
CA SER A 299 23.26 -4.56 4.72
C SER A 299 23.08 -4.27 3.22
N GLY A 300 22.41 -3.16 2.92
CA GLY A 300 22.31 -2.61 1.57
C GLY A 300 23.47 -1.69 1.18
N ASP A 301 24.33 -1.33 2.14
CA ASP A 301 25.49 -0.46 1.94
C ASP A 301 26.79 -1.19 2.31
N ALA A 302 27.87 -0.80 1.65
CA ALA A 302 29.23 -1.20 2.00
C ALA A 302 29.68 -0.60 3.35
N ASN A 303 29.00 0.43 3.84
CA ASN A 303 29.18 0.97 5.18
C ASN A 303 28.28 0.22 6.19
N MET A 304 28.75 0.09 7.43
CA MET A 304 27.96 -0.51 8.51
C MET A 304 26.68 0.29 8.74
N SER A 305 25.54 -0.28 8.39
CA SER A 305 24.21 0.25 8.71
C SER A 305 23.82 -0.13 10.15
N GLU A 306 23.04 0.71 10.83
CA GLU A 306 22.57 0.41 12.19
C GLU A 306 21.22 -0.31 12.13
N LEU A 307 21.09 -1.40 12.88
CA LEU A 307 19.85 -2.16 13.02
C LEU A 307 19.56 -2.35 14.51
N ASN A 308 18.42 -1.83 14.96
CA ASN A 308 17.94 -2.01 16.33
C ASN A 308 16.76 -2.98 16.31
N LEU A 309 16.94 -4.18 16.85
CA LEU A 309 15.92 -5.22 16.93
C LEU A 309 15.26 -5.19 18.31
N ASN A 310 14.05 -4.65 18.38
CA ASN A 310 13.11 -4.87 19.48
C ASN A 310 11.92 -5.68 18.92
N GLY A 311 11.18 -6.37 19.77
CA GLY A 311 10.05 -7.22 19.34
C GLY A 311 10.42 -8.69 19.18
N GLU A 312 9.70 -9.41 18.33
CA GLU A 312 9.78 -10.88 18.21
C GLU A 312 10.23 -11.32 16.82
N LEU A 313 11.17 -12.27 16.74
CA LEU A 313 11.42 -13.02 15.52
C LEU A 313 10.62 -14.31 15.54
N THR A 314 10.02 -14.67 14.40
CA THR A 314 9.30 -15.93 14.21
C THR A 314 9.92 -16.71 13.05
N PHE A 315 9.85 -18.03 13.12
CA PHE A 315 10.38 -18.92 12.08
C PHE A 315 9.26 -19.82 11.55
N ASP A 316 8.94 -19.68 10.26
CA ASP A 316 8.16 -20.69 9.54
C ASP A 316 9.11 -21.83 9.14
N LEU A 317 8.98 -22.95 9.86
CA LEU A 317 9.79 -24.16 9.67
C LEU A 317 9.10 -25.20 8.78
N THR A 318 7.96 -24.89 8.17
CA THR A 318 7.17 -25.87 7.39
C THR A 318 7.95 -26.43 6.19
N GLY A 319 8.87 -25.65 5.62
CA GLY A 319 9.75 -26.04 4.51
C GLY A 319 11.19 -26.38 4.90
N ALA A 320 11.53 -26.37 6.18
CA ALA A 320 12.93 -26.40 6.63
C ALA A 320 13.59 -27.78 6.48
N ASP A 321 14.82 -27.82 5.94
CA ASP A 321 15.65 -29.02 6.00
C ASP A 321 16.38 -29.11 7.35
N LEU A 322 15.79 -29.85 8.29
CA LEU A 322 16.28 -30.01 9.66
C LEU A 322 17.43 -31.04 9.80
N THR A 323 18.25 -31.25 8.76
CA THR A 323 19.44 -32.09 8.84
C THR A 323 20.52 -31.43 9.71
N GLU A 324 21.17 -32.21 10.58
CA GLU A 324 22.25 -31.73 11.45
C GLU A 324 23.36 -31.03 10.64
N GLY A 325 23.74 -29.82 11.08
CA GLY A 325 24.75 -29.00 10.43
C GLY A 325 24.22 -28.00 9.40
N ASN A 326 22.96 -28.12 8.98
CA ASN A 326 22.34 -27.11 8.12
C ASN A 326 22.20 -25.78 8.84
N SER A 327 22.26 -24.69 8.07
CA SER A 327 22.26 -23.32 8.60
C SER A 327 21.63 -22.30 7.65
N TRP A 328 21.08 -21.24 8.23
CA TRP A 328 20.42 -20.14 7.52
C TRP A 328 20.89 -18.81 8.08
N LEU A 329 21.23 -17.87 7.21
CA LEU A 329 21.56 -16.51 7.60
C LEU A 329 20.25 -15.74 7.84
N ILE A 330 20.01 -15.34 9.09
CA ILE A 330 18.82 -14.58 9.47
C ILE A 330 19.15 -13.09 9.54
N VAL A 331 20.28 -12.75 10.15
CA VAL A 331 20.75 -11.36 10.29
C VAL A 331 22.23 -11.26 9.92
N GLU A 332 22.58 -10.39 8.99
CA GLU A 332 23.97 -10.17 8.58
C GLU A 332 24.74 -9.27 9.57
N VAL A 333 25.26 -9.87 10.65
CA VAL A 333 26.02 -9.16 11.69
C VAL A 333 27.35 -8.58 11.21
N ALA A 334 27.90 -9.06 10.09
CA ALA A 334 29.18 -8.58 9.55
C ALA A 334 29.04 -7.24 8.79
N GLY A 335 27.87 -7.00 8.18
CA GLY A 335 27.54 -5.77 7.46
C GLY A 335 26.70 -4.78 8.27
N LEU A 336 26.15 -5.21 9.41
CA LEU A 336 25.26 -4.42 10.25
C LEU A 336 25.83 -4.19 11.66
N THR A 337 25.64 -3.00 12.20
CA THR A 337 25.76 -2.74 13.64
C THR A 337 24.42 -3.09 14.28
N VAL A 338 24.30 -4.34 14.74
CA VAL A 338 23.06 -4.86 15.30
C VAL A 338 23.04 -4.64 16.81
N SER A 339 21.94 -4.06 17.31
CA SER A 339 21.62 -4.01 18.74
C SER A 339 20.33 -4.78 19.00
N TYR A 340 20.39 -5.75 19.92
CA TYR A 340 19.22 -6.47 20.42
C TYR A 340 18.71 -5.76 21.67
N GLY A 341 17.46 -5.28 21.62
CA GLY A 341 16.84 -4.51 22.68
C GLY A 341 16.31 -5.36 23.83
N ALA A 342 15.86 -4.70 24.90
CA ALA A 342 15.36 -5.40 26.10
C ALA A 342 14.04 -6.15 25.88
N THR A 343 13.30 -5.84 24.82
CA THR A 343 12.08 -6.56 24.43
C THR A 343 12.30 -7.51 23.26
N PHE A 344 13.55 -7.69 22.82
CA PHE A 344 13.88 -8.67 21.80
C PHE A 344 13.56 -10.08 22.29
N SER A 345 12.93 -10.87 21.42
CA SER A 345 12.56 -12.25 21.68
C SER A 345 12.55 -13.08 20.40
N VAL A 346 12.62 -14.39 20.55
CA VAL A 346 12.45 -15.34 19.45
C VAL A 346 11.33 -16.31 19.82
N ALA A 347 10.27 -16.33 19.03
CA ALA A 347 9.04 -17.05 19.32
C ALA A 347 9.29 -18.55 19.48
N GLY A 348 8.97 -19.08 20.66
CA GLY A 348 9.12 -20.50 20.97
C GLY A 348 10.55 -20.94 21.33
N PHE A 349 11.53 -20.02 21.40
CA PHE A 349 12.90 -20.30 21.82
C PHE A 349 13.14 -19.83 23.26
N SER A 350 14.13 -20.43 23.93
CA SER A 350 14.64 -19.99 25.23
C SER A 350 16.04 -19.40 25.09
N GLU A 351 16.26 -18.23 25.69
CA GLU A 351 17.53 -17.49 25.63
C GLU A 351 18.49 -17.87 26.76
N LEU A 352 19.76 -18.00 26.42
CA LEU A 352 20.87 -18.03 27.36
C LEU A 352 22.10 -17.39 26.71
N ASP A 353 22.56 -16.27 27.29
CA ASP A 353 23.77 -15.55 26.87
C ASP A 353 23.80 -15.21 25.36
N GLY A 354 22.68 -14.69 24.82
CA GLY A 354 22.55 -14.32 23.41
C GLY A 354 22.45 -15.51 22.44
N THR A 355 22.20 -16.71 22.96
CA THR A 355 21.88 -17.90 22.18
C THR A 355 20.46 -18.37 22.49
N TRP A 356 19.64 -18.45 21.45
CA TRP A 356 18.25 -18.88 21.51
C TRP A 356 18.16 -20.34 21.11
N THR A 357 17.53 -21.17 21.94
CA THR A 357 17.42 -22.61 21.73
C THR A 357 15.97 -23.08 21.63
N HIS A 358 15.67 -23.97 20.69
CA HIS A 358 14.36 -24.60 20.53
C HIS A 358 14.52 -26.10 20.30
N ASP A 359 13.71 -26.89 21.01
CA ASP A 359 13.74 -28.36 20.99
C ASP A 359 12.31 -28.89 20.85
N SER A 360 11.86 -29.04 19.60
CA SER A 360 10.55 -29.65 19.29
C SER A 360 10.63 -30.83 18.33
N ASN A 361 11.64 -30.87 17.45
CA ASN A 361 11.88 -31.94 16.45
C ASN A 361 13.36 -32.13 16.12
N ALA A 362 14.12 -31.02 16.11
CA ALA A 362 15.58 -30.99 16.08
C ALA A 362 16.03 -29.85 17.01
N LEU A 363 17.28 -29.91 17.48
CA LEU A 363 17.82 -28.83 18.31
C LEU A 363 18.23 -27.67 17.40
N LEU A 364 17.44 -26.61 17.41
CA LEU A 364 17.70 -25.38 16.67
C LEU A 364 18.37 -24.35 17.58
N GLN A 365 19.36 -23.64 17.04
CA GLN A 365 20.04 -22.55 17.72
C GLN A 365 20.12 -21.31 16.82
N PHE A 366 19.56 -20.20 17.30
CA PHE A 366 19.82 -18.88 16.75
C PHE A 366 20.84 -18.14 17.63
N SER A 367 21.87 -17.57 17.02
CA SER A 367 22.95 -16.89 17.74
C SER A 367 22.99 -15.41 17.38
N GLU A 368 22.82 -14.53 18.37
CA GLU A 368 22.85 -13.07 18.17
C GLU A 368 24.21 -12.57 17.66
N THR A 369 25.29 -13.26 18.02
CA THR A 369 26.67 -12.89 17.65
C THR A 369 27.00 -13.23 16.21
N THR A 370 26.36 -14.26 15.64
CA THR A 370 26.64 -14.73 14.26
C THR A 370 25.50 -14.42 13.30
N GLY A 371 24.28 -14.26 13.81
CA GLY A 371 23.06 -14.05 13.04
C GLY A 371 22.55 -15.29 12.30
N TYR A 372 23.08 -16.47 12.59
CA TYR A 372 22.65 -17.73 11.97
C TYR A 372 21.65 -18.49 12.84
N LEU A 373 20.65 -19.08 12.19
CA LEU A 373 19.88 -20.20 12.70
C LEU A 373 20.56 -21.49 12.23
N THR A 374 20.79 -22.44 13.14
CA THR A 374 21.52 -23.68 12.85
C THR A 374 20.83 -24.89 13.46
N VAL A 375 20.89 -26.02 12.78
CA VAL A 375 20.55 -27.33 13.34
C VAL A 375 21.79 -27.90 14.01
N VAL A 376 21.81 -27.96 15.35
CA VAL A 376 22.96 -28.49 16.08
C VAL A 376 22.76 -29.99 16.39
N PRO A 377 23.85 -30.79 16.38
CA PRO A 377 23.76 -32.19 16.77
C PRO A 377 23.31 -32.36 18.22
N GLU A 378 22.55 -33.42 18.49
CA GLU A 378 22.18 -33.76 19.87
C GLU A 378 23.44 -33.95 20.74
N SER A 379 23.37 -33.53 22.01
CA SER A 379 24.49 -33.64 22.96
C SER A 379 25.04 -35.08 23.09
N SER A 380 24.21 -36.09 22.82
CA SER A 380 24.57 -37.51 22.82
C SER A 380 25.56 -37.88 21.70
N SER A 381 25.48 -37.24 20.54
CA SER A 381 26.36 -37.43 19.39
C SER A 381 27.81 -37.04 19.72
N TYR A 382 27.98 -35.91 20.42
CA TYR A 382 29.30 -35.49 20.92
C TYR A 382 29.83 -36.43 22.02
N ALA A 383 28.96 -36.90 22.92
CA ALA A 383 29.35 -37.83 23.97
C ALA A 383 29.79 -39.19 23.41
N LEU A 384 29.11 -39.71 22.38
CA LEU A 384 29.49 -40.94 21.70
C LEU A 384 30.83 -40.79 20.98
N LEU A 385 31.04 -39.69 20.26
CA LEU A 385 32.31 -39.43 19.58
C LEU A 385 33.47 -39.31 20.58
N ALA A 386 33.28 -38.56 21.66
CA ALA A 386 34.27 -38.46 22.74
C ALA A 386 34.54 -39.81 23.41
N GLY A 387 33.48 -40.62 23.63
CA GLY A 387 33.59 -41.98 24.14
C GLY A 387 34.40 -42.90 23.22
N CYS A 388 34.14 -42.85 21.91
CA CYS A 388 34.86 -43.63 20.90
C CYS A 388 36.33 -43.21 20.78
N LEU A 389 36.63 -41.91 20.82
CA LEU A 389 38.01 -41.41 20.83
C LEU A 389 38.75 -41.81 22.11
N GLY A 390 38.07 -41.73 23.27
CA GLY A 390 38.59 -42.22 24.54
C GLY A 390 38.93 -43.72 24.49
N LEU A 391 38.02 -44.54 23.96
CA LEU A 391 38.26 -45.98 23.76
C LEU A 391 39.42 -46.25 22.80
N THR A 392 39.53 -45.51 21.71
CA THR A 392 40.62 -45.64 20.74
C THR A 392 41.97 -45.30 21.38
N PHE A 393 42.04 -44.22 22.17
CA PHE A 393 43.23 -43.86 22.93
C PHE A 393 43.62 -44.95 23.95
N VAL A 394 42.63 -45.53 24.66
CA VAL A 394 42.86 -46.65 25.59
C VAL A 394 43.38 -47.88 24.84
N MET A 395 42.82 -48.22 23.67
CA MET A 395 43.27 -49.36 22.87
C MET A 395 44.67 -49.17 22.30
N LEU A 396 45.04 -47.95 21.89
CA LEU A 396 46.40 -47.63 21.41
C LEU A 396 47.44 -47.66 22.54
N ARG A 397 47.08 -47.22 23.75
CA ARG A 397 47.98 -47.24 24.91
C ARG A 397 48.25 -48.66 25.42
N ARG A 398 47.30 -49.58 25.27
CA ARG A 398 47.44 -50.99 25.67
C ARG A 398 48.35 -51.83 24.76
N ARG A 399 48.72 -51.29 23.58
CA ARG A 399 49.55 -51.96 22.58
C ARG A 399 51.04 -51.58 22.62
N LYS A 400 51.43 -50.69 23.54
CA LYS A 400 52.83 -50.48 23.94
C LYS A 400 53.04 -51.16 25.28
#